data_AF-A0A975DCU6-F1
#
_entry.id   AF-A0A975DCU6-F1
#
_cell.length_a   1.000
_cell.length_b   1.000
_cell.length_c   1.000
_cell.angle_alpha   90.00
_cell.angle_beta   90.00
_cell.angle_gamma   90.00
#
_symmetry.space_group_name_H-M   'P 1'
#
loop_
_entity.id
_entity.type
_entity.pdbx_description
1 polymer ?
#
loop_
_entity_poly.entity_id
_entity_poly.type
_entity_poly.pdbx_seq_one_letter_code
_entity_poly.pdbx_strand_id
1 'polypeptide(L)' 'MLNSEQQVRHQVIAEINASNRLISEVAEEFGVSNKRVYEWIRSSKKSSKRRVSQRKQKLQTKVQQLTEELERLSATDVM' A
#
# COMPACT_ATOMS: atom_id res chain seq x y z
N MET A 1 -11.50 3.49 27.62
CA MET A 1 -10.89 2.57 26.63
C MET A 1 -9.87 3.35 25.82
N LEU A 2 -8.59 2.98 25.89
CA LEU A 2 -7.53 3.63 25.12
C LEU A 2 -7.44 2.95 23.75
N ASN A 3 -8.19 3.47 22.76
CA ASN A 3 -7.87 3.13 21.38
C ASN A 3 -6.46 3.65 21.10
N SER A 4 -5.54 2.74 20.79
CA SER A 4 -4.17 3.12 20.46
C SER A 4 -4.23 4.05 19.24
N GLU A 5 -3.46 5.13 19.21
CA GLU A 5 -3.50 6.13 18.12
C GLU A 5 -3.41 5.49 16.71
N GLN A 6 -2.69 4.38 16.61
CA GLN A 6 -2.59 3.58 15.39
C GLN A 6 -3.91 2.94 14.96
N GLN A 7 -4.76 2.51 15.89
CA GLN A 7 -6.10 1.97 15.60
C GLN A 7 -7.03 3.07 15.10
N VAL A 8 -7.04 4.23 15.76
CA VAL A 8 -7.80 5.42 15.33
C VAL A 8 -7.39 5.82 13.92
N ARG A 9 -6.07 5.89 13.67
CA ARG A 9 -5.53 6.20 12.35
C ARG A 9 -6.00 5.20 11.28
N HIS A 10 -5.96 3.90 11.55
CA HIS A 10 -6.40 2.89 10.58
C HIS A 10 -7.90 3.00 10.28
N GLN A 11 -8.74 3.20 11.30
CA GLN A 11 -10.19 3.38 11.11
C GLN A 11 -10.50 4.64 10.32
N VAL A 12 -9.90 5.77 10.67
CA VAL A 12 -10.08 7.05 9.95
C VAL A 12 -9.69 6.92 8.47
N ILE A 13 -8.56 6.28 8.16
CA ILE A 13 -8.13 6.07 6.76
C ILE A 13 -9.08 5.10 6.03
N ALA A 14 -9.59 4.06 6.70
CA ALA A 14 -10.51 3.10 6.10
C ALA A 14 -11.85 3.75 5.75
N GLU A 15 -12.44 4.50 6.68
CA GLU A 15 -13.69 5.24 6.49
C GLU A 15 -13.60 6.25 5.34
N ILE A 16 -12.50 7.00 5.25
CA ILE A 16 -12.35 8.01 4.18
C ILE A 16 -12.18 7.35 2.81
N ASN A 17 -11.52 6.20 2.73
CA ASN A 17 -11.30 5.52 1.45
C ASN A 17 -12.50 4.65 1.01
N ALA A 18 -13.26 4.08 1.95
CA ALA A 18 -14.39 3.19 1.66
C ALA A 18 -15.72 3.94 1.53
N SER A 19 -15.92 4.99 2.32
CA SER A 19 -17.23 5.60 2.57
C SER A 19 -17.46 6.92 1.82
N ASN A 20 -16.48 7.40 1.03
CA ASN A 20 -16.47 8.73 0.38
C ASN A 20 -16.83 9.90 1.32
N ARG A 21 -16.58 9.72 2.62
CA ARG A 21 -16.90 10.69 3.69
C ARG A 21 -15.90 11.84 3.70
N LEU A 22 -16.38 13.02 4.11
CA LEU A 22 -15.54 14.20 4.17
C LEU A 22 -14.53 14.09 5.32
N ILE A 23 -13.32 14.59 5.07
CA ILE A 23 -12.24 14.63 6.07
C ILE A 23 -12.68 15.33 7.34
N SER A 24 -13.48 16.40 7.22
CA SER A 24 -14.02 17.18 8.34
C SER A 24 -14.94 16.36 9.24
N GLU A 25 -15.85 15.59 8.66
CA GLU A 25 -16.82 14.79 9.41
C GLU A 25 -16.14 13.67 10.19
N VAL A 26 -15.18 12.99 9.56
CA VAL A 26 -14.42 11.91 10.20
C VAL A 26 -13.45 12.46 11.26
N ALA A 27 -12.90 13.67 11.05
CA ALA A 27 -12.06 14.33 12.04
C ALA A 27 -12.84 14.66 13.32
N GLU A 28 -14.04 15.22 13.18
CA GLU A 28 -14.91 15.56 14.32
C GLU A 28 -15.36 14.32 15.09
N GLU A 29 -15.79 13.27 14.39
CA GLU A 29 -16.27 12.02 15.01
C GLU A 29 -15.19 11.32 15.85
N PHE A 30 -13.93 11.37 15.40
CA PHE A 30 -12.81 10.73 16.08
C PHE A 30 -12.01 11.68 16.98
N GLY A 31 -12.44 12.95 17.13
CA GLY A 31 -11.78 13.94 17.97
C GLY A 31 -10.36 14.30 17.52
N VAL A 32 -10.09 14.23 16.21
CA VAL A 32 -8.77 14.48 15.61
C VAL A 32 -8.83 15.75 14.76
N SER A 33 -7.74 16.49 14.65
CA SER A 33 -7.71 17.65 13.75
C SER A 33 -7.69 17.25 12.27
N ASN A 34 -8.37 18.03 11.43
CA ASN A 34 -8.36 17.89 9.96
C ASN A 34 -6.93 17.78 9.39
N LYS A 35 -6.00 18.57 9.92
CA LYS A 35 -4.59 18.54 9.53
C LYS A 35 -3.95 17.17 9.75
N ARG A 36 -4.22 16.55 10.90
CA ARG A 36 -3.66 15.25 11.28
C ARG A 36 -4.22 14.12 10.43
N VAL A 37 -5.53 14.17 10.13
CA VAL A 37 -6.17 13.26 9.16
C VAL A 37 -5.54 13.40 7.78
N TYR A 38 -5.31 14.64 7.30
CA TYR A 38 -4.66 14.88 6.02
C TYR A 38 -3.23 14.32 5.98
N GLU A 39 -2.44 14.50 7.04
CA GLU A 39 -1.10 13.93 7.17
C GLU A 39 -1.10 12.40 7.14
N TRP A 40 -2.07 11.77 7.81
CA TRP A 40 -2.25 10.31 7.80
C TRP A 40 -2.57 9.78 6.40
N ILE A 41 -3.50 10.41 5.68
CA ILE A 41 -3.85 10.05 4.31
C ILE A 41 -2.64 10.21 3.39
N ARG A 42 -1.97 11.37 3.45
CA ARG A 42 -0.78 11.68 2.63
C ARG A 42 0.33 10.66 2.85
N SER A 43 0.56 10.28 4.10
CA SER A 43 1.58 9.28 4.45
C SER A 43 1.19 7.87 4.00
N SER A 44 -0.09 7.51 4.08
CA SER A 44 -0.58 6.20 3.60
C SER A 44 -0.35 6.04 2.09
N LYS A 45 -0.68 7.08 1.30
CA LYS A 45 -0.50 7.11 -0.17
C LYS A 45 0.98 7.01 -0.59
N LYS A 46 1.91 7.56 0.21
CA LYS A 46 3.35 7.38 -0.03
C LYS A 46 3.80 5.93 0.20
N SER A 47 3.29 5.29 1.25
CA SER A 47 3.63 3.90 1.56
C SER A 47 3.06 2.90 0.56
N SER A 48 1.89 3.17 -0.03
CA SER A 48 1.28 2.30 -1.05
C SER A 48 2.08 2.34 -2.35
N LYS A 49 2.46 3.54 -2.83
CA LYS A 49 3.31 3.68 -4.04
C LYS A 49 4.64 2.94 -3.89
N ARG A 50 5.30 3.04 -2.73
CA ARG A 50 6.56 2.33 -2.47
C ARG A 50 6.37 0.81 -2.47
N ARG A 51 5.31 0.29 -1.84
CA ARG A 51 4.98 -1.15 -1.84
C ARG A 51 4.67 -1.68 -3.24
N VAL A 52 3.91 -0.93 -4.04
CA VAL A 52 3.61 -1.31 -5.44
C VAL A 52 4.89 -1.35 -6.26
N SER A 53 5.77 -0.35 -6.13
CA SER A 53 7.06 -0.31 -6.83
C SER A 53 7.94 -1.52 -6.46
N GLN A 54 8.07 -1.81 -5.15
CA GLN A 54 8.83 -2.97 -4.68
C GLN A 54 8.26 -4.30 -5.18
N ARG A 55 6.93 -4.43 -5.22
CA ARG A 55 6.28 -5.64 -5.73
C ARG A 55 6.52 -5.79 -7.23
N LYS A 56 6.39 -4.70 -8.01
CA LYS A 56 6.70 -4.68 -9.44
C LYS A 56 8.15 -5.12 -9.70
N GLN A 57 9.11 -4.58 -8.95
CA GLN A 57 10.52 -4.94 -9.08
C GLN A 57 10.76 -6.43 -8.79
N LYS A 58 10.18 -6.97 -7.71
CA LYS A 58 10.27 -8.40 -7.39
C LYS A 58 9.68 -9.29 -8.50
N LEU A 59 8.54 -8.89 -9.07
CA LEU A 59 7.96 -9.63 -10.19
C LEU A 59 8.85 -9.59 -11.43
N GLN A 60 9.43 -8.42 -11.76
CA GLN A 60 10.35 -8.29 -12.90
C GLN A 60 11.58 -9.17 -12.73
N THR A 61 12.20 -9.19 -11.55
CA THR A 61 13.33 -10.09 -11.26
C THR A 61 12.94 -11.54 -11.43
N LYS A 62 11.74 -11.94 -10.96
CA LYS A 62 11.29 -13.33 -11.09
C LYS A 62 10.99 -13.72 -12.53
N VAL A 63 10.40 -12.81 -13.32
CA VAL A 63 10.20 -13.02 -14.76
C VAL A 63 11.54 -13.22 -15.44
N GLN A 64 12.53 -12.37 -15.16
CA GLN A 64 13.87 -12.49 -15.75
C GLN A 64 14.53 -13.84 -15.42
N GLN A 65 14.49 -14.25 -14.15
CA GLN A 65 15.04 -15.56 -13.72
C GLN A 65 14.37 -16.73 -14.45
N LEU A 66 13.04 -16.70 -14.59
CA LEU A 66 12.31 -17.74 -15.30
C LEU A 66 12.62 -17.75 -16.79
N THR A 67 12.79 -16.58 -17.41
CA THR A 67 13.20 -16.48 -18.82
C THR A 67 14.58 -17.10 -19.02
N GLU A 68 15.55 -16.79 -18.15
CA GLU A 68 16.90 -17.37 -18.21
C GLU A 68 16.88 -18.90 -18.00
N GLU A 69 16.01 -19.41 -17.13
CA GLU A 69 15.83 -20.84 -16.89
C GLU A 69 15.23 -21.55 -18.12
N LEU A 70 14.23 -20.95 -18.75
CA LEU A 70 13.65 -21.46 -20.00
C LEU A 70 14.68 -21.50 -21.14
N GLU A 71 15.47 -20.44 -21.30
CA GLU A 71 16.54 -20.39 -22.30
C GLU A 71 17.55 -21.52 -22.08
N ARG A 72 17.99 -21.74 -20.83
CA ARG A 72 18.89 -22.84 -20.48
C ARG A 72 18.31 -24.22 -20.80
N LEU A 73 17.05 -24.46 -20.44
CA LEU A 73 16.39 -25.74 -20.69
C LEU A 73 16.17 -25.99 -22.18
N SER A 74 15.79 -24.96 -22.93
CA SER A 74 15.65 -25.06 -24.39
C SER A 74 16.98 -25.29 -25.12
N ALA A 75 18.09 -24.82 -24.55
CA ALA A 75 19.43 -25.06 -25.09
C ALA A 75 19.93 -26.49 -24.83
N THR A 76 19.45 -27.14 -23.76
CA THR A 76 19.79 -28.54 -23.44
C THR A 76 19.04 -29.58 -24.27
N ASP A 77 17.89 -29.24 -24.86
CA ASP A 77 17.12 -30.15 -25.73
C ASP A 77 17.71 -30.26 -27.17
N VAL A 78 18.74 -29.48 -27.51
CA VAL A 78 19.39 -29.45 -28.85
C VAL A 78 20.78 -30.12 -28.86
N MET A 79 21.20 -30.77 -27.77
CA MET A 79 22.38 -31.65 -27.70
C MET A 79 22.00 -33.11 -27.47
#